data_AF-A0A016UQZ9-F1
#
_entry.id   AF-A0A016UQZ9-F1
#
_cell.length_a   1.000
_cell.length_b   1.000
_cell.length_c   1.000
_cell.angle_alpha   90.00
_cell.angle_beta   90.00
_cell.angle_gamma   90.00
#
_symmetry.space_group_name_H-M   'P 1'
#
loop_
_entity.id
_entity.type
_entity.pdbx_description
1 polymer ?
#
loop_
_entity_poly.entity_id
_entity_poly.type
_entity_poly.pdbx_seq_one_letter_code
_entity_poly.pdbx_strand_id
1 'polypeptide(L)'
;MRPIISSCEGPSDRISWLLVKLLYIGTHIVNSEEFINAIKQCRVPKSACYVSYDAVSLYTNIDNDAAIKTLLELVSINSKEVSMCGFAISDIELLLEATLACNVFRFDNNFYAQRRGLAMRIRIAPLLAIIYLDHMRERR
;
A
#
# COMPACT_ATOMS: atom_id res chain seq x y z
N MET A 1 -4.96 0.46 -23.67
CA MET A 1 -4.59 -0.75 -22.89
C MET A 1 -3.71 -0.31 -21.73
N ARG A 2 -4.02 -0.67 -20.48
CA ARG A 2 -3.16 -0.38 -19.31
C ARG A 2 -2.47 -1.69 -18.91
N PRO A 3 -1.18 -1.88 -19.19
CA PRO A 3 -0.51 -3.14 -18.91
C PRO A 3 -0.43 -3.37 -17.39
N ILE A 4 -0.77 -4.57 -16.95
CA ILE A 4 -0.54 -5.03 -15.58
C ILE A 4 0.92 -5.47 -15.49
N ILE A 5 1.68 -4.78 -14.64
CA ILE A 5 3.13 -4.94 -14.54
C ILE A 5 3.47 -5.79 -13.32
N SER A 6 4.37 -6.76 -13.52
CA SER A 6 4.90 -7.64 -12.48
C SER A 6 6.40 -7.38 -12.30
N SER A 7 6.80 -6.92 -11.10
CA SER A 7 8.20 -6.69 -10.71
C SER A 7 8.83 -7.85 -9.93
N CYS A 8 8.40 -9.11 -10.16
CA CYS A 8 8.99 -10.27 -9.47
C CYS A 8 10.49 -10.38 -9.73
N GLU A 9 11.26 -10.59 -8.65
CA GLU A 9 12.73 -10.70 -8.66
C GLU A 9 13.46 -9.48 -9.26
N GLY A 10 12.75 -8.35 -9.38
CA GLY A 10 13.33 -7.09 -9.81
C GLY A 10 14.23 -6.47 -8.73
N PRO A 11 14.97 -5.41 -9.09
CA PRO A 11 15.91 -4.73 -8.19
C PRO A 11 15.24 -4.19 -6.91
N SER A 12 13.93 -3.94 -6.94
CA SER A 12 13.15 -3.42 -5.82
C SER A 12 12.53 -4.49 -4.91
N ASP A 13 12.58 -5.80 -5.23
CA ASP A 13 11.89 -6.83 -4.44
C ASP A 13 12.46 -6.96 -3.01
N ARG A 14 13.79 -6.92 -2.87
CA ARG A 14 14.45 -7.03 -1.55
C ARG A 14 14.19 -5.81 -0.66
N ILE A 15 14.22 -4.61 -1.25
CA ILE A 15 13.91 -3.36 -0.53
C ILE A 15 12.43 -3.37 -0.12
N SER A 16 11.55 -3.75 -1.03
CA SER A 16 10.12 -3.89 -0.75
C SER A 16 9.84 -4.93 0.34
N TRP A 17 10.58 -6.04 0.39
CA TRP A 17 10.46 -7.04 1.45
C TRP A 17 10.91 -6.49 2.81
N LEU A 18 12.02 -5.76 2.86
CA LEU A 18 12.50 -5.13 4.09
C LEU A 18 11.48 -4.11 4.62
N LEU A 19 10.94 -3.25 3.75
CA LEU A 19 9.91 -2.27 4.10
C LEU A 19 8.66 -2.93 4.67
N VAL A 20 8.18 -4.00 4.04
CA VAL A 20 7.05 -4.77 4.59
C VAL A 20 7.38 -5.29 5.98
N LYS A 21 8.58 -5.84 6.19
CA LYS A 21 8.95 -6.40 7.49
C LYS A 21 9.04 -5.34 8.59
N LEU A 22 9.61 -4.18 8.30
CA LEU A 22 9.70 -3.06 9.26
C LEU A 22 8.31 -2.54 9.65
N LEU A 23 7.44 -2.34 8.65
CA LEU A 23 6.11 -1.77 8.88
C LEU A 23 5.15 -2.79 9.53
N TYR A 24 5.24 -4.07 9.14
CA TYR A 24 4.38 -5.15 9.65
C TYR A 24 4.68 -5.52 11.11
N ILE A 25 5.92 -5.39 11.57
CA ILE A 25 6.28 -5.61 12.99
C ILE A 25 5.65 -4.53 13.89
N GLY A 26 5.29 -3.37 13.32
CA GLY A 26 4.68 -2.26 14.03
C GLY A 26 3.16 -2.19 13.97
N THR A 27 2.58 -2.59 12.86
CA THR A 27 1.13 -2.56 12.65
C THR A 27 0.57 -3.96 12.87
N HIS A 28 0.17 -4.29 14.10
CA HIS A 28 -0.66 -5.47 14.34
C HIS A 28 -1.96 -5.30 13.54
N ILE A 29 -1.99 -5.87 12.33
CA ILE A 29 -3.17 -5.89 11.47
C ILE A 29 -4.30 -6.49 12.31
N VAL A 30 -5.41 -5.74 12.44
CA VAL A 30 -6.65 -6.19 13.08
C VAL A 30 -6.93 -7.60 12.60
N ASN A 31 -6.99 -8.55 13.54
CA ASN A 31 -7.21 -9.95 13.22
C ASN A 31 -8.44 -10.05 12.32
N SER A 32 -8.26 -10.56 11.10
CA SER A 32 -9.35 -10.69 10.12
C SER A 32 -10.55 -11.44 10.70
N GLU A 33 -10.30 -12.36 11.62
CA GLU A 33 -11.33 -13.12 12.33
C GLU A 33 -12.13 -12.24 13.30
N GLU A 34 -11.46 -11.35 14.04
CA GLU A 34 -12.13 -10.36 14.91
C GLU A 34 -13.01 -9.41 14.11
N PHE A 35 -12.51 -8.92 12.96
CA PHE A 35 -13.27 -8.05 12.07
C PHE A 35 -14.52 -8.76 11.50
N ILE A 36 -14.38 -10.00 11.03
CA ILE A 36 -15.51 -10.80 10.55
C ILE A 36 -16.53 -11.02 11.66
N ASN A 37 -16.07 -11.33 12.87
CA ASN A 37 -16.95 -11.53 14.03
C ASN A 37 -17.69 -10.24 14.41
N ALA A 38 -17.04 -9.08 14.35
CA ALA A 38 -17.66 -7.78 14.59
C ALA A 38 -18.76 -7.47 13.56
N ILE A 39 -18.52 -7.74 12.27
CA ILE A 39 -19.54 -7.55 11.21
C ILE A 39 -20.75 -8.45 11.46
N LYS A 40 -20.53 -9.73 11.79
CA LYS A 40 -21.63 -10.69 12.05
C LYS A 40 -22.52 -10.26 13.22
N GLN A 41 -21.98 -9.55 14.20
CA GLN A 41 -22.73 -9.05 15.36
C GLN A 41 -23.44 -7.71 15.08
N CYS A 42 -23.16 -7.06 13.96
CA CYS A 42 -23.73 -5.75 13.62
C CYS A 42 -25.21 -5.89 13.20
N ARG A 43 -26.11 -5.18 13.90
CA ARG A 43 -27.55 -5.13 13.55
C ARG A 43 -27.81 -4.06 12.49
N VAL A 44 -28.14 -4.48 11.28
CA VAL A 44 -28.45 -3.58 10.16
C VAL A 44 -29.90 -3.05 10.31
N PRO A 45 -30.14 -1.72 10.23
CA PRO A 45 -31.47 -1.14 10.26
C PRO A 45 -32.37 -1.65 9.12
N LYS A 46 -33.68 -1.80 9.37
CA LYS A 46 -34.65 -2.26 8.35
C LYS A 46 -34.81 -1.32 7.15
N SER A 47 -34.40 -0.05 7.29
CA SER A 47 -34.41 0.97 6.23
C SER A 47 -33.08 1.08 5.49
N ALA A 48 -32.08 0.26 5.81
CA ALA A 48 -30.78 0.32 5.16
C ALA A 48 -30.85 -0.22 3.73
N CYS A 49 -30.14 0.45 2.82
CA CYS A 49 -29.89 -0.03 1.46
C CYS A 49 -28.42 -0.41 1.34
N TYR A 50 -28.15 -1.57 0.72
CA TYR A 50 -26.79 -1.99 0.42
C TYR A 50 -26.29 -1.26 -0.82
N VAL A 51 -25.16 -0.59 -0.71
CA VAL A 51 -24.47 0.03 -1.83
C VAL A 51 -23.09 -0.61 -1.95
N SER A 52 -22.74 -0.99 -3.18
CA SER A 52 -21.41 -1.49 -3.51
C SER A 52 -20.63 -0.40 -4.25
N TYR A 53 -19.37 -0.21 -3.85
CA TYR A 53 -18.44 0.70 -4.50
C TYR A 53 -17.23 -0.11 -4.95
N ASP A 54 -16.89 0.00 -6.23
CA ASP A 54 -15.71 -0.65 -6.81
C ASP A 54 -14.65 0.38 -7.21
N ALA A 55 -13.40 0.09 -6.87
CA ALA A 55 -12.27 0.95 -7.21
C ALA A 55 -11.74 0.60 -8.60
N VAL A 56 -12.03 1.44 -9.59
CA VAL A 56 -11.58 1.20 -10.96
C VAL A 56 -10.06 1.35 -11.08
N SER A 57 -9.37 0.26 -11.44
CA SER A 57 -7.94 0.23 -11.73
C SER A 57 -7.05 0.83 -10.63
N LEU A 58 -7.40 0.56 -9.36
CA LEU A 58 -6.78 1.11 -8.15
C LEU A 58 -5.25 1.22 -8.25
N TYR A 59 -4.56 0.10 -8.46
CA TYR A 59 -3.10 0.04 -8.48
C TYR A 59 -2.49 0.99 -9.50
N THR A 60 -3.10 1.14 -10.69
CA THR A 60 -2.57 2.03 -11.74
C THR A 60 -2.89 3.51 -11.52
N ASN A 61 -3.85 3.82 -10.65
CA ASN A 61 -4.34 5.18 -10.41
C ASN A 61 -3.80 5.81 -9.13
N ILE A 62 -3.24 5.00 -8.22
CA ILE A 62 -2.59 5.50 -7.00
C ILE A 62 -1.55 6.57 -7.35
N ASP A 63 -1.61 7.65 -6.59
CA ASP A 63 -0.60 8.70 -6.57
C ASP A 63 0.50 8.25 -5.59
N ASN A 64 1.70 8.02 -6.13
CA ASN A 64 2.82 7.46 -5.40
C ASN A 64 3.27 8.39 -4.27
N ASP A 65 3.32 9.70 -4.53
CA ASP A 65 3.80 10.70 -3.57
C ASP A 65 2.79 10.84 -2.42
N ALA A 66 1.51 10.87 -2.74
CA ALA A 66 0.45 10.87 -1.74
C ALA A 66 0.49 9.60 -0.87
N ALA A 67 0.67 8.41 -1.49
CA ALA A 67 0.75 7.15 -0.76
C ALA A 67 1.96 7.07 0.18
N ILE A 68 3.14 7.54 -0.27
CA ILE A 68 4.34 7.63 0.57
C ILE A 68 4.08 8.57 1.74
N LYS A 69 3.58 9.79 1.46
CA LYS A 69 3.33 10.80 2.49
C LYS A 69 2.38 10.30 3.58
N THR A 70 1.24 9.71 3.20
CA THR A 70 0.28 9.17 4.16
C THR A 70 0.91 8.05 5.00
N LEU A 71 1.70 7.16 4.39
CA LEU A 71 2.40 6.11 5.14
C LEU A 71 3.39 6.70 6.17
N LEU A 72 4.17 7.72 5.79
CA LEU A 72 5.09 8.38 6.72
C LEU A 72 4.37 9.10 7.87
N GLU A 73 3.22 9.73 7.59
CA GLU A 73 2.36 10.35 8.61
C GLU A 73 1.86 9.30 9.61
N LEU A 74 1.33 8.16 9.13
CA LEU A 74 0.89 7.05 9.97
C LEU A 74 2.02 6.48 10.83
N VAL A 75 3.18 6.26 10.21
CA VAL A 75 4.37 5.76 10.92
C VAL A 75 4.86 6.75 11.99
N SER A 76 4.78 8.05 11.73
CA SER A 76 5.12 9.09 12.70
C SER A 76 4.16 9.10 13.90
N ILE A 77 2.85 8.95 13.64
CA ILE A 77 1.81 8.89 14.69
C ILE A 77 1.98 7.63 15.55
N ASN A 78 2.22 6.48 14.92
CA ASN A 78 2.38 5.19 15.57
C ASN A 78 3.84 4.86 15.93
N SER A 79 4.73 5.86 16.00
CA SER A 79 6.17 5.67 16.22
C SER A 79 6.55 4.91 17.50
N LYS A 80 5.62 4.82 18.48
CA LYS A 80 5.79 4.03 19.71
C LYS A 80 5.47 2.55 19.53
N GLU A 81 4.64 2.22 18.56
CA GLU A 81 4.18 0.85 18.26
C GLU A 81 4.98 0.26 17.09
N VAL A 82 5.49 1.11 16.19
CA VAL A 82 6.32 0.71 15.06
C VAL A 82 7.79 0.62 15.45
N SER A 83 8.31 -0.61 15.48
CA SER A 83 9.75 -0.84 15.62
C SER A 83 10.45 -0.44 14.33
N MET A 84 10.96 0.80 14.28
CA MET A 84 11.74 1.32 13.16
C MET A 84 13.11 0.63 13.01
N CYS A 85 13.45 -0.31 13.88
CA CYS A 85 14.72 -1.07 13.89
C CYS A 85 15.99 -0.19 13.71
N GLY A 86 15.97 1.06 14.19
CA GLY A 86 17.07 2.01 14.07
C GLY A 86 17.09 2.88 12.81
N PHE A 87 16.11 2.73 11.90
CA PHE A 87 15.94 3.61 10.74
C PHE A 87 15.24 4.91 11.12
N ALA A 88 15.68 6.02 10.52
CA ALA A 88 14.95 7.28 10.58
C ALA A 88 13.77 7.27 9.58
N ILE A 89 12.77 8.13 9.81
CA ILE A 89 11.64 8.31 8.88
C ILE A 89 12.13 8.66 7.47
N SER A 90 13.19 9.48 7.38
CA SER A 90 13.83 9.84 6.10
C SER A 90 14.45 8.65 5.37
N ASP A 91 14.95 7.64 6.11
CA ASP A 91 15.48 6.43 5.48
C ASP A 91 14.35 5.60 4.88
N ILE A 92 13.21 5.52 5.57
CA ILE A 92 12.02 4.82 5.08
C ILE A 92 11.45 5.51 3.85
N GLU A 93 11.39 6.84 3.85
CA GLU A 93 11.00 7.65 2.70
C GLU A 93 11.89 7.35 1.48
N LEU A 94 13.22 7.41 1.65
CA LEU A 94 14.17 7.13 0.58
C LEU A 94 14.03 5.70 0.04
N LEU A 95 13.83 4.71 0.91
CA LEU A 95 13.64 3.31 0.51
C LEU A 95 12.32 3.13 -0.27
N LEU A 96 11.25 3.83 0.11
CA LEU A 96 9.97 3.82 -0.59
C LEU A 96 10.09 4.45 -1.98
N GLU A 97 10.69 5.63 -2.06
CA GLU A 97 10.97 6.32 -3.33
C GLU A 97 11.79 5.43 -4.26
N ALA A 98 12.89 4.85 -3.77
CA ALA A 98 13.72 3.94 -4.55
C ALA A 98 12.95 2.69 -5.02
N THR A 99 12.09 2.13 -4.16
CA THR A 99 11.26 0.97 -4.49
C THR A 99 10.27 1.29 -5.61
N LEU A 100 9.63 2.47 -5.56
CA LEU A 100 8.64 2.88 -6.55
C LEU A 100 9.26 3.40 -7.85
N ALA A 101 10.42 4.06 -7.78
CA ALA A 101 11.18 4.53 -8.95
C ALA A 101 11.78 3.38 -9.77
N CYS A 102 12.16 2.28 -9.11
CA CYS A 102 12.71 1.08 -9.77
C CYS A 102 11.64 0.14 -10.36
N ASN A 103 10.40 0.60 -10.58
CA ASN A 103 9.36 -0.18 -11.25
C ASN A 103 9.59 -0.19 -12.77
N VAL A 104 10.54 -1.01 -13.21
CA VAL A 104 10.84 -1.24 -14.63
C VAL A 104 10.22 -2.55 -15.09
N PHE A 105 9.63 -2.56 -16.29
CA PHE A 105 9.06 -3.74 -16.90
C PHE A 105 9.50 -3.88 -18.36
N ARG A 106 9.46 -5.12 -18.86
CA ARG A 106 9.80 -5.43 -20.25
C ARG A 106 8.53 -5.69 -21.04
N PHE A 107 8.36 -4.98 -22.15
CA PHE A 107 7.29 -5.20 -23.12
C PHE A 107 7.89 -5.12 -24.52
N ASP A 108 7.58 -6.08 -25.39
CA ASP A 108 8.10 -6.15 -26.76
C ASP A 108 9.63 -5.93 -26.85
N ASN A 109 10.38 -6.65 -26.02
CA ASN A 109 11.84 -6.54 -25.85
C ASN A 109 12.39 -5.15 -25.45
N ASN A 110 11.53 -4.18 -25.17
CA ASN A 110 11.90 -2.85 -24.69
C ASN A 110 11.64 -2.72 -23.19
N PHE A 111 12.48 -1.94 -22.51
CA PHE A 111 12.34 -1.63 -21.09
C PHE A 111 11.57 -0.32 -20.90
N TYR A 112 10.62 -0.33 -19.98
CA TYR A 112 9.78 0.81 -19.66
C TYR A 112 9.73 1.02 -18.15
N ALA A 113 9.80 2.27 -17.72
CA ALA A 113 9.59 2.65 -16.33
C ALA A 113 8.12 3.02 -16.09
N GLN A 114 7.51 2.44 -15.06
CA GLN A 114 6.18 2.84 -14.60
C GLN A 114 6.29 4.18 -13.85
N ARG A 115 5.72 5.25 -14.44
CA ARG A 115 5.78 6.60 -13.84
C ARG A 115 4.70 6.88 -12.79
N ARG A 116 3.62 6.09 -12.77
CA ARG A 116 2.48 6.28 -11.87
C ARG A 116 1.86 4.94 -11.49
N GLY A 117 1.36 4.87 -10.26
CA GLY A 117 0.72 3.71 -9.69
C GLY A 117 1.72 2.73 -9.09
N LEU A 118 1.19 1.62 -8.61
CA LEU A 118 1.92 0.54 -7.97
C LEU A 118 2.00 -0.64 -8.94
N ALA A 119 3.21 -1.18 -9.12
CA ALA A 119 3.37 -2.44 -9.84
C ALA A 119 2.70 -3.57 -9.04
N MET A 120 1.96 -4.45 -9.72
CA MET A 120 1.05 -5.42 -9.08
C MET A 120 1.78 -6.56 -8.35
N ARG A 121 3.12 -6.58 -8.37
CA ARG A 121 3.97 -7.58 -7.70
C ARG A 121 5.11 -7.01 -6.86
N ILE A 122 5.08 -5.73 -6.48
CA ILE A 122 5.94 -5.27 -5.37
C ILE A 122 5.25 -5.62 -4.05
N ARG A 123 6.00 -6.15 -3.08
CA ARG A 123 5.42 -6.67 -1.83
C ARG A 123 4.76 -5.58 -0.97
N ILE A 124 5.20 -4.34 -1.12
CA ILE A 124 4.68 -3.18 -0.39
C ILE A 124 3.41 -2.61 -1.04
N ALA A 125 3.08 -2.99 -2.28
CA ALA A 125 1.95 -2.40 -3.00
C ALA A 125 0.59 -2.60 -2.31
N PRO A 126 0.25 -3.79 -1.78
CA PRO A 126 -1.01 -3.95 -1.05
C PRO A 126 -1.12 -3.01 0.16
N LEU A 127 -0.03 -2.81 0.91
CA LEU A 127 -0.03 -1.91 2.06
C LEU A 127 -0.25 -0.45 1.63
N LEU A 128 0.49 0.01 0.62
CA LEU A 128 0.32 1.35 0.05
C LEU A 128 -1.08 1.57 -0.53
N ALA A 129 -1.67 0.54 -1.16
CA ALA A 129 -3.02 0.61 -1.69
C ALA A 129 -4.08 0.77 -0.60
N ILE A 130 -3.94 0.04 0.51
CA ILE A 130 -4.85 0.16 1.67
C ILE A 130 -4.75 1.56 2.28
N ILE A 131 -3.53 2.04 2.53
CA ILE A 131 -3.29 3.35 3.13
C ILE A 131 -3.80 4.48 2.23
N TYR A 132 -3.56 4.38 0.92
CA TYR A 132 -4.06 5.37 -0.03
C TYR A 132 -5.58 5.40 -0.10
N LEU A 133 -6.23 4.22 -0.05
CA LEU A 133 -7.69 4.15 0.00
C LEU A 133 -8.24 4.79 1.28
N ASP A 134 -7.60 4.56 2.42
CA ASP A 134 -7.99 5.16 3.69
C ASP A 134 -7.89 6.69 3.63
N HIS A 135 -6.77 7.21 3.12
CA HIS A 135 -6.57 8.64 2.88
C HIS A 135 -7.63 9.27 1.97
N MET A 136 -8.04 8.55 0.91
CA MET A 136 -9.08 9.00 -0.01
C MET A 136 -10.48 9.02 0.63
N ARG A 137 -10.71 8.19 1.67
CA ARG A 137 -11.97 8.18 2.42
C ARG A 137 -12.08 9.35 3.38
N GLU A 138 -11.01 9.70 4.08
CA GLU A 138 -10.99 10.81 5.04
C GLU A 138 -11.21 12.19 4.40
N ARG A 139 -10.92 12.32 3.09
CA ARG A 139 -11.10 13.55 2.33
C ARG A 139 -12.51 13.73 1.71
N ARG A 140 -13.45 12.84 1.99
CA ARG A 140 -14.86 12.94 1.57
C ARG A 140 -15.77 13.31 2.73
#